data_AF-A0A7C0X529-F1
#
_entry.id   AF-A0A7C0X529-F1
#
_cell.length_a   1.000
_cell.length_b   1.000
_cell.length_c   1.000
_cell.angle_alpha   90.00
_cell.angle_beta   90.00
_cell.angle_gamma   90.00
#
_symmetry.space_group_name_H-M   'P 1'
#
loop_
_entity.id
_entity.type
_entity.pdbx_description
1 polymer ?
#
loop_
_entity_poly.entity_id
_entity_poly.type
_entity_poly.pdbx_seq_one_letter_code
_entity_poly.pdbx_strand_id
1 'polypeptide(L)'
;MEKELEVDVALKLKPEELIERIGVYDALVVRSGTKVTKPVIDAATNLKIIGRAGVGVDNIDLEEATKRGIVVVNAPAGNTISAAEHTLALLFALSRKIPAANESLKVHRRWERSKYL
;
A
#
# COMPACT_ATOMS: atom_id res chain seq x y z
N MET A 1 12.53 -24.55 -17.36
CA MET A 1 11.40 -23.86 -16.69
C MET A 1 11.09 -22.67 -17.57
N GLU A 2 10.17 -22.85 -18.52
CA GLU A 2 9.73 -21.76 -19.38
C GLU A 2 9.09 -20.68 -18.51
N LYS A 3 9.36 -19.41 -18.81
CA LYS A 3 8.72 -18.30 -18.10
C LYS A 3 7.26 -18.28 -18.53
N GLU A 4 6.37 -18.82 -17.72
CA GLU A 4 4.92 -18.84 -17.98
C GLU A 4 4.28 -17.44 -17.93
N LEU A 5 5.03 -16.40 -17.53
CA LEU A 5 4.54 -15.02 -17.43
C LEU A 5 5.60 -14.02 -17.91
N GLU A 6 5.17 -13.04 -18.71
CA GLU A 6 5.91 -11.82 -19.02
C GLU A 6 5.55 -10.74 -17.99
N VAL A 7 6.56 -10.02 -17.48
CA VAL A 7 6.38 -9.04 -16.41
C VAL A 7 7.02 -7.72 -16.82
N ASP A 8 6.20 -6.67 -16.93
CA ASP A 8 6.64 -5.27 -17.03
C ASP A 8 6.55 -4.59 -15.66
N VAL A 9 7.59 -3.81 -15.31
CA VAL A 9 7.66 -3.05 -14.07
C VAL A 9 7.70 -1.57 -14.41
N ALA A 10 6.55 -0.93 -14.34
CA ALA A 10 6.40 0.51 -14.54
C ALA A 10 6.01 1.20 -13.23
N LEU A 11 6.94 1.97 -12.66
CA LEU A 11 6.75 2.67 -11.38
C LEU A 11 6.40 4.14 -11.61
N LYS A 12 5.57 4.69 -10.73
CA LYS A 12 5.19 6.12 -10.71
C LYS A 12 4.55 6.62 -12.02
N LEU A 13 3.87 5.73 -12.74
CA LEU A 13 3.09 6.11 -13.91
C LEU A 13 2.02 7.13 -13.53
N LYS A 14 1.84 8.13 -14.38
CA LYS A 14 0.65 8.98 -14.33
C LYS A 14 -0.57 8.18 -14.79
N PRO A 15 -1.79 8.57 -14.38
CA PRO A 15 -3.01 7.89 -14.83
C PRO A 15 -3.13 7.77 -16.35
N GLU A 16 -2.71 8.79 -17.09
CA GLU A 16 -2.79 8.82 -18.56
C GLU A 16 -1.85 7.80 -19.18
N GLU A 17 -0.61 7.71 -18.68
CA GLU A 17 0.39 6.74 -19.14
C GLU A 17 -0.03 5.30 -18.84
N LEU A 18 -0.74 5.08 -17.73
CA LEU A 18 -1.31 3.78 -17.39
C LEU A 18 -2.43 3.40 -18.36
N ILE A 19 -3.34 4.33 -18.66
CA ILE A 19 -4.45 4.14 -19.60
C ILE A 19 -3.93 3.74 -20.99
N GLU A 20 -2.89 4.40 -21.48
CA GLU A 20 -2.29 4.10 -22.79
C GLU A 20 -1.68 2.69 -22.89
N ARG A 21 -1.23 2.14 -21.76
CA ARG A 21 -0.48 0.88 -21.72
C ARG A 21 -1.31 -0.33 -21.31
N ILE A 22 -2.32 -0.14 -20.46
CA ILE A 22 -2.97 -1.24 -19.72
C ILE A 22 -3.73 -2.24 -20.61
N GLY A 23 -4.13 -1.84 -21.82
CA GLY A 23 -4.99 -2.65 -22.70
C GLY A 23 -4.43 -4.03 -23.07
N VAL A 24 -3.10 -4.18 -23.13
CA VAL A 24 -2.44 -5.43 -23.52
C VAL A 24 -2.21 -6.40 -22.36
N TYR A 25 -2.45 -5.98 -21.11
CA TYR A 25 -2.09 -6.77 -19.93
C TYR A 25 -3.27 -7.63 -19.42
N ASP A 26 -3.00 -8.89 -19.11
CA ASP A 26 -3.94 -9.80 -18.46
C ASP A 26 -4.06 -9.58 -16.94
N ALA A 27 -3.02 -9.03 -16.31
CA ALA A 27 -2.95 -8.85 -14.87
C ALA A 27 -2.30 -7.51 -14.50
N LEU A 28 -2.80 -6.89 -13.43
CA LEU A 28 -2.27 -5.63 -12.88
C LEU A 28 -1.93 -5.81 -11.41
N VAL A 29 -0.70 -5.48 -11.01
CA VAL A 29 -0.28 -5.46 -9.60
C VAL A 29 -0.03 -4.03 -9.15
N VAL A 30 -0.72 -3.59 -8.10
CA VAL A 30 -0.63 -2.22 -7.58
C VAL A 30 -0.39 -2.18 -6.08
N ARG A 31 0.14 -1.04 -5.62
CA ARG A 31 0.18 -0.61 -4.21
C ARG A 31 -0.75 0.59 -4.00
N SER A 32 -0.71 1.20 -2.82
CA SER A 32 -1.56 2.34 -2.44
C SER A 32 -1.41 3.59 -3.32
N GLY A 33 -0.29 3.77 -4.03
CA GLY A 33 -0.04 4.97 -4.82
C GLY A 33 -0.82 5.05 -6.13
N THR A 34 -1.09 3.90 -6.77
CA THR A 34 -1.77 3.86 -8.09
C THR A 34 -3.27 3.77 -7.88
N LYS A 35 -4.03 4.70 -8.48
CA LYS A 35 -5.50 4.65 -8.47
C LYS A 35 -5.99 3.93 -9.72
N VAL A 36 -6.69 2.81 -9.52
CA VAL A 36 -7.31 2.01 -10.60
C VAL A 36 -8.77 2.43 -10.71
N THR A 37 -8.98 3.60 -11.31
CA THR A 37 -10.30 4.21 -11.50
C THR A 37 -11.01 3.63 -12.71
N LYS A 38 -12.30 3.94 -12.86
CA LYS A 38 -13.09 3.57 -14.05
C LYS A 38 -12.38 3.81 -15.40
N PRO A 39 -11.78 4.98 -15.70
CA PRO A 39 -11.04 5.17 -16.96
C PRO A 39 -9.90 4.17 -17.20
N VAL A 40 -9.19 3.76 -16.14
CA VAL A 40 -8.11 2.75 -16.24
C VAL A 40 -8.71 1.39 -16.56
N ILE A 41 -9.77 1.01 -15.85
CA ILE A 41 -10.50 -0.24 -16.07
C ILE A 41 -11.14 -0.25 -17.46
N ASP A 42 -11.58 0.91 -17.94
CA ASP A 42 -12.21 1.07 -19.23
C ASP A 42 -11.25 0.77 -20.39
N ALA A 43 -10.01 1.23 -20.27
CA ALA A 43 -8.93 0.99 -21.23
C ALA A 43 -8.31 -0.42 -21.14
N ALA A 44 -8.56 -1.16 -20.06
CA ALA A 44 -7.95 -2.45 -19.79
C ALA A 44 -8.69 -3.61 -20.51
N THR A 45 -8.52 -3.70 -21.83
CA THR A 45 -9.29 -4.61 -22.71
C THR A 45 -9.09 -6.10 -22.42
N ASN A 46 -7.92 -6.52 -21.93
CA ASN A 46 -7.59 -7.93 -21.66
C ASN A 46 -7.52 -8.28 -20.17
N LEU A 47 -7.72 -7.31 -19.28
CA LEU A 47 -7.42 -7.45 -17.86
C LEU A 47 -8.40 -8.42 -17.20
N LYS A 48 -7.85 -9.42 -16.49
CA LYS A 48 -8.62 -10.47 -15.79
C LYS A 48 -8.51 -10.33 -14.28
N ILE A 49 -7.40 -9.80 -13.77
CA ILE A 49 -7.13 -9.73 -12.34
C ILE A 49 -6.36 -8.46 -11.94
N ILE A 50 -6.75 -7.87 -10.82
CA ILE A 50 -6.03 -6.79 -10.15
C ILE A 50 -5.57 -7.31 -8.78
N GLY A 51 -4.25 -7.40 -8.59
CA GLY A 51 -3.62 -7.73 -7.32
C GLY A 51 -3.20 -6.48 -6.56
N ARG A 52 -3.83 -6.22 -5.41
CA ARG A 52 -3.45 -5.15 -4.49
C ARG A 52 -2.47 -5.69 -3.45
N ALA A 53 -1.23 -5.23 -3.51
CA ALA A 53 -0.19 -5.55 -2.52
C ALA A 53 -0.41 -4.78 -1.20
N GLY A 54 -1.37 -5.27 -0.40
CA GLY A 54 -1.67 -4.88 0.98
C GLY A 54 -3.15 -5.14 1.34
N VAL A 55 -3.60 -4.72 2.52
CA VAL A 55 -4.97 -4.99 3.03
C VAL A 55 -6.07 -4.18 2.34
N GLY A 56 -6.04 -2.84 2.42
CA GLY A 56 -7.07 -1.98 1.81
C GLY A 56 -7.14 -2.08 0.28
N VAL A 57 -8.31 -1.83 -0.29
CA VAL A 57 -8.58 -1.80 -1.74
C VAL A 57 -9.27 -0.50 -2.17
N ASP A 58 -9.20 0.52 -1.31
CA ASP A 58 -9.78 1.86 -1.48
C ASP A 58 -9.29 2.60 -2.73
N ASN A 59 -8.15 2.21 -3.28
CA ASN A 59 -7.57 2.78 -4.49
C ASN A 59 -8.05 2.10 -5.80
N ILE A 60 -9.01 1.18 -5.73
CA ILE A 60 -9.55 0.43 -6.87
C ILE A 60 -11.07 0.63 -6.94
N ASP A 61 -11.59 0.95 -8.13
CA ASP A 61 -13.04 0.97 -8.38
C ASP A 61 -13.58 -0.48 -8.47
N LEU A 62 -14.00 -1.00 -7.31
CA LEU A 62 -14.49 -2.38 -7.20
C LEU A 62 -15.78 -2.62 -7.99
N GLU A 63 -16.65 -1.60 -8.09
CA GLU A 63 -17.91 -1.73 -8.82
C GLU A 63 -17.65 -1.89 -10.31
N GLU A 64 -16.79 -1.05 -10.89
CA GLU A 64 -16.44 -1.13 -12.30
C GLU A 64 -15.67 -2.42 -12.61
N ALA A 65 -14.72 -2.81 -11.75
CA ALA A 65 -14.00 -4.07 -11.90
C ALA A 65 -14.97 -5.28 -11.90
N THR A 66 -15.94 -5.28 -10.99
CA THR A 66 -16.95 -6.35 -10.90
C THR A 66 -17.83 -6.39 -12.15
N LYS A 67 -18.29 -5.23 -12.66
CA LYS A 67 -19.11 -5.14 -13.89
C LYS A 67 -18.40 -5.73 -15.11
N ARG A 68 -17.06 -5.60 -15.16
CA ARG A 68 -16.21 -6.15 -16.23
C ARG A 68 -15.74 -7.59 -15.99
N GLY A 69 -16.12 -8.22 -14.87
CA GLY A 69 -15.66 -9.57 -14.53
C GLY A 69 -14.18 -9.64 -14.13
N ILE A 70 -13.58 -8.52 -13.72
CA ILE A 70 -12.19 -8.44 -13.29
C ILE A 70 -12.12 -8.79 -11.81
N VAL A 71 -11.36 -9.82 -11.48
CA VAL A 71 -11.18 -10.27 -10.09
C VAL A 71 -10.23 -9.31 -9.36
N VAL A 72 -10.61 -8.84 -8.18
CA VAL A 72 -9.73 -8.05 -7.31
C VAL A 72 -9.31 -8.91 -6.13
N VAL A 73 -8.00 -9.07 -5.94
CA VAL A 73 -7.41 -9.77 -4.80
C VAL A 73 -6.50 -8.85 -3.99
N ASN A 74 -6.46 -9.04 -2.69
CA ASN A 74 -5.63 -8.28 -1.76
C ASN A 74 -4.81 -9.22 -0.87
N ALA A 75 -3.96 -8.65 0.00
CA ALA A 75 -3.20 -9.40 1.01
C ALA A 75 -3.76 -9.10 2.42
N PRO A 76 -4.87 -9.74 2.84
CA PRO A 76 -5.66 -9.31 4.00
C PRO A 76 -4.93 -9.43 5.34
N ALA A 77 -3.98 -10.36 5.47
CA ALA A 77 -3.17 -10.55 6.68
C ALA A 77 -1.76 -9.95 6.58
N GLY A 78 -1.43 -9.27 5.47
CA GLY A 78 -0.06 -8.91 5.12
C GLY A 78 0.66 -7.97 6.10
N ASN A 79 -0.10 -7.25 6.94
CA ASN A 79 0.47 -6.34 7.95
C ASN A 79 -0.16 -6.47 9.34
N THR A 80 -0.97 -7.51 9.61
CA THR A 80 -1.74 -7.61 10.87
C THR A 80 -0.83 -7.61 12.10
N ILE A 81 0.24 -8.41 12.07
CA ILE A 81 1.20 -8.50 13.19
C ILE A 81 1.94 -7.18 13.36
N SER A 82 2.53 -6.65 12.29
CA SER A 82 3.27 -5.38 12.36
C SER A 82 2.40 -4.21 12.80
N ALA A 83 1.13 -4.17 12.40
CA ALA A 83 0.18 -3.16 12.86
C ALA A 83 -0.08 -3.29 14.37
N ALA A 84 -0.31 -4.51 14.87
CA ALA A 84 -0.51 -4.76 16.29
C ALA A 84 0.73 -4.38 17.13
N GLU A 85 1.92 -4.79 16.69
CA GLU A 85 3.19 -4.42 17.31
C GLU A 85 3.37 -2.91 17.34
N HIS A 86 3.07 -2.22 16.24
CA HIS A 86 3.20 -0.77 16.15
C HIS A 86 2.19 -0.05 17.06
N THR A 87 0.97 -0.55 17.19
CA THR A 87 -0.01 -0.02 18.14
C THR A 87 0.50 -0.10 19.57
N LEU A 88 1.05 -1.25 19.99
CA LEU A 88 1.63 -1.40 21.32
C LEU A 88 2.86 -0.50 21.50
N ALA A 89 3.73 -0.41 20.49
CA ALA A 89 4.90 0.47 20.52
C ALA A 89 4.50 1.94 20.71
N LEU A 90 3.48 2.42 19.99
CA LEU A 90 2.96 3.78 20.12
C LEU A 90 2.30 4.02 21.48
N LEU A 91 1.56 3.04 22.02
CA LEU A 91 0.98 3.11 23.36
C LEU A 91 2.08 3.30 24.41
N PHE A 92 3.14 2.49 24.38
CA PHE A 92 4.26 2.63 25.31
C PHE A 92 5.04 3.94 25.09
N ALA A 93 5.25 4.35 23.84
CA ALA A 93 5.94 5.58 23.51
C ALA A 93 5.22 6.81 24.09
N LEU A 94 3.88 6.83 24.01
CA LEU A 94 3.05 7.88 24.58
C LEU A 94 3.06 7.84 26.11
N SER A 95 2.73 6.69 26.71
CA SER A 95 2.63 6.56 28.18
C SER A 95 3.94 6.86 28.89
N ARG A 96 5.08 6.57 28.26
CA ARG A 96 6.43 6.73 28.85
C ARG A 96 7.20 7.90 28.26
N LYS A 97 6.54 8.76 27.46
CA LYS A 97 7.11 9.96 26.84
C LYS A 97 8.46 9.67 26.14
N ILE A 98 8.60 8.49 25.54
CA ILE A 98 9.89 7.97 25.05
C ILE A 98 10.52 8.91 24.02
N PRO A 99 9.78 9.44 23.01
CA PRO A 99 10.39 10.33 22.02
C PRO A 99 10.96 11.62 22.64
N ALA A 100 10.21 12.25 23.54
CA ALA A 100 10.63 13.48 24.22
C ALA A 100 11.81 13.26 25.18
N ALA A 101 11.83 12.14 25.91
CA ALA A 101 12.96 11.77 26.76
C ALA A 101 14.23 11.50 25.93
N ASN A 102 14.10 10.78 24.81
CA ASN A 102 15.19 10.53 23.88
C ASN A 102 15.74 11.84 23.27
N GLU A 103 14.86 12.78 22.91
CA GLU A 103 15.27 14.10 22.40
C GLU A 103 16.02 14.92 23.47
N SER A 104 15.52 14.97 24.71
CA SER A 104 16.19 15.67 25.81
C SER A 104 17.63 15.18 26.03
N LEU A 105 17.84 13.87 25.93
CA LEU A 105 19.17 13.28 26.04
C LEU A 105 20.04 13.53 24.81
N LYS A 106 19.54 13.27 23.60
CA LYS A 106 20.36 13.29 22.38
C LYS A 106 20.63 14.70 21.87
N VAL A 107 19.61 15.55 21.86
CA VAL A 107 19.67 16.91 21.30
C VAL A 107 20.06 17.90 22.38
N HIS A 108 19.31 17.91 23.49
CA HIS A 108 19.51 18.93 24.54
C HIS A 108 20.59 18.57 25.55
N ARG A 109 21.12 17.34 25.52
CA ARG A 109 22.17 16.84 26.43
C ARG A 109 21.79 16.96 27.92
N ARG A 110 20.49 16.84 28.23
CA ARG A 110 19.97 16.93 29.61
C ARG A 110 19.42 15.59 30.09
N TRP A 111 19.83 15.18 31.28
CA TRP A 111 19.27 14.01 31.98
C TRP A 111 18.10 14.44 32.89
N GLU A 112 16.91 14.62 32.31
CA GLU A 112 15.70 15.09 33.02
C GLU A 112 14.82 13.93 33.55
N ARG A 113 15.41 13.00 34.31
CA ARG A 113 14.73 11.77 34.77
C ARG A 113 13.38 12.00 35.46
N SER A 114 13.28 12.99 36.35
CA SER A 114 12.05 13.28 37.12
C SER A 114 10.89 13.80 36.26
N LYS A 115 11.16 14.39 35.10
CA LYS A 115 10.17 14.99 34.21
C LYS A 115 9.48 13.96 33.31
N TYR A 116 10.18 12.85 33.01
CA TYR A 116 9.75 11.82 32.07
C TYR A 116 9.49 10.45 32.72
N LEU A 117 9.57 10.36 34.06
CA LEU A 117 9.07 9.23 34.84
C LEU A 117 7.61 9.42 35.25
#